data_AF-A0AAV8X2W2-F1
#
_entry.id   AF-A0AAV8X2W2-F1
#
_cell.length_a   1.000
_cell.length_b   1.000
_cell.length_c   1.000
_cell.angle_alpha   90.00
_cell.angle_beta   90.00
_cell.angle_gamma   90.00
#
_symmetry.space_group_name_H-M   'P 1'
#
loop_
_entity.id
_entity.type
_entity.pdbx_description
1 polymer ?
#
loop_
_entity_poly.entity_id
_entity_poly.type
_entity_poly.pdbx_seq_one_letter_code
_entity_poly.pdbx_strand_id
1 'polypeptide(L)'
;SLQYRGRWLRNIFFLCSKSIFTIFTPYPASGILLTEISGSARYLITIGCSEDGDYTVDFWLWTLGGDKPDDSFKVDKNSGAPVAICFNPDIEEHIMVAFQKYVYLVVWVIIHFR
;
A
#
# COMPACT_ATOMS: atom_id res chain seq x y z
N SER A 1 47.02 31.48 12.62
CA SER A 1 46.04 31.34 13.71
C SER A 1 44.65 31.38 13.10
N LEU A 2 43.86 30.32 13.31
CA LEU A 2 42.47 30.19 12.84
C LEU A 2 41.55 31.21 13.53
N GLN A 3 40.57 31.76 12.81
CA GLN A 3 39.29 32.11 13.43
C GLN A 3 38.11 32.09 12.43
N TYR A 4 37.43 30.94 12.43
CA TYR A 4 35.98 30.75 12.25
C TYR A 4 35.25 31.36 11.03
N ARG A 5 35.10 30.52 9.99
CA ARG A 5 33.89 30.45 9.16
C ARG A 5 32.78 29.73 9.93
N GLY A 6 31.54 30.20 9.85
CA GLY A 6 30.40 29.47 10.39
C GLY A 6 29.07 29.85 9.73
N ARG A 7 28.20 28.82 9.64
CA ARG A 7 26.73 28.86 9.46
C ARG A 7 26.20 29.15 8.04
N TRP A 8 25.41 28.32 7.37
CA TRP A 8 24.62 27.14 7.74
C TRP A 8 24.50 26.21 6.51
N LEU A 9 24.97 24.98 6.59
CA LEU A 9 24.41 23.90 5.79
C LEU A 9 23.45 23.15 6.70
N ARG A 10 22.15 23.31 6.44
CA ARG A 10 21.10 22.49 7.03
C ARG A 10 21.25 21.07 6.48
N ASN A 11 22.17 20.31 7.08
CA ASN A 11 22.15 18.87 6.95
C ASN A 11 20.93 18.37 7.71
N ILE A 12 19.82 18.18 6.99
CA ILE A 12 18.78 17.27 7.41
C ILE A 12 19.38 15.87 7.25
N PHE A 13 20.16 15.46 8.25
CA PHE A 13 20.47 14.05 8.43
C PHE A 13 19.16 13.38 8.84
N PHE A 14 18.49 12.73 7.91
CA PHE A 14 17.56 11.64 8.24
C PHE A 14 18.39 10.54 8.91
N LEU A 15 18.54 10.65 10.23
CA LEU A 15 19.17 9.64 11.06
C LEU A 15 18.26 8.41 11.08
N CYS A 16 18.80 7.30 10.56
CA CYS A 16 18.32 5.91 10.72
C CYS A 16 17.13 5.49 9.82
N SER A 17 17.40 5.06 8.57
CA SER A 17 16.45 4.25 7.79
C SER A 17 16.49 2.78 8.24
N LYS A 18 16.12 2.50 9.50
CA LYS A 18 15.74 1.13 9.85
C LYS A 18 14.38 0.87 9.22
N SER A 19 14.28 -0.09 8.30
CA SER A 19 12.97 -0.55 7.83
C SER A 19 12.21 -1.07 9.04
N ILE A 20 11.07 -0.46 9.36
CA ILE A 20 10.25 -0.88 10.49
C ILE A 20 9.51 -2.17 10.11
N PHE A 21 9.07 -2.28 8.84
CA PHE A 21 8.46 -3.49 8.27
C PHE A 21 8.81 -3.63 6.79
N THR A 22 8.87 -4.88 6.31
CA THR A 22 9.10 -5.22 4.90
C THR A 22 8.17 -6.36 4.51
N ILE A 23 7.42 -6.21 3.43
CA ILE A 23 6.64 -7.30 2.83
C ILE A 23 7.53 -7.95 1.77
N PHE A 24 7.89 -9.21 1.98
CA PHE A 24 8.69 -9.96 1.03
C PHE A 24 7.79 -10.74 0.07
N THR A 25 7.91 -10.41 -1.21
CA THR A 25 7.34 -11.21 -2.32
C THR A 25 5.86 -11.59 -2.10
N PRO A 26 4.95 -10.61 -1.93
CA PRO A 26 3.53 -10.91 -1.67
C PRO A 26 2.88 -11.70 -2.81
N TYR A 27 3.41 -11.56 -4.03
CA TYR A 27 2.95 -12.28 -5.21
C TYR A 27 4.15 -12.95 -5.91
N PRO A 28 4.44 -14.23 -5.62
CA PRO A 28 5.60 -14.93 -6.18
C PRO A 28 5.56 -15.07 -7.71
N ALA A 29 4.37 -15.19 -8.28
CA ALA A 29 4.19 -15.40 -9.72
C ALA A 29 4.34 -14.12 -10.54
N SER A 30 3.74 -13.01 -10.09
CA SER A 30 3.66 -11.78 -10.88
C SER A 30 4.47 -10.61 -10.34
N GLY A 31 4.88 -10.66 -9.07
CA GLY A 31 5.25 -9.46 -8.32
C GLY A 31 4.05 -8.53 -8.10
N ILE A 32 4.33 -7.35 -7.53
CA ILE A 32 3.32 -6.31 -7.29
C ILE A 32 3.06 -5.56 -8.61
N LEU A 33 1.81 -5.54 -9.05
CA LEU A 33 1.38 -4.81 -10.24
C LEU A 33 1.05 -3.35 -9.93
N LEU A 34 0.36 -3.13 -8.81
CA LEU A 34 -0.03 -1.81 -8.35
C LEU A 34 -0.04 -1.79 -6.83
N THR A 35 0.31 -0.66 -6.24
CA THR A 35 0.30 -0.47 -4.79
C THR A 35 -0.01 0.98 -4.48
N GLU A 36 -0.72 1.21 -3.38
CA GLU A 36 -1.02 2.55 -2.89
C GLU A 36 -1.08 2.54 -1.38
N ILE A 37 -0.64 3.65 -0.77
CA ILE A 37 -0.68 3.84 0.67
C ILE A 37 -1.57 5.04 1.01
N SER A 38 -2.40 4.87 2.04
CA SER A 38 -3.23 5.96 2.56
C SER A 38 -2.38 7.15 3.05
N GLY A 39 -2.97 8.35 3.07
CA GLY A 39 -2.28 9.58 3.51
C GLY A 39 -1.79 9.52 4.96
N SER A 40 -2.49 8.80 5.82
CA SER A 40 -2.09 8.51 7.20
C SER A 40 -1.05 7.40 7.34
N ALA A 41 -0.66 6.75 6.23
CA ALA A 41 0.18 5.56 6.20
C ALA A 41 -0.33 4.37 7.04
N ARG A 42 -1.64 4.32 7.32
CA ARG A 42 -2.29 3.22 8.06
C ARG A 42 -2.62 2.04 7.17
N TYR A 43 -3.20 2.31 6.02
CA TYR A 43 -3.63 1.31 5.06
C TYR A 43 -2.67 1.26 3.88
N LEU A 44 -2.29 0.04 3.50
CA LEU A 44 -1.56 -0.27 2.28
C LEU A 44 -2.44 -1.25 1.48
N ILE A 45 -2.58 -0.99 0.19
CA ILE A 45 -3.28 -1.88 -0.72
C ILE A 45 -2.28 -2.28 -1.79
N THR A 46 -2.20 -3.58 -2.05
CA THR A 46 -1.38 -4.12 -3.14
C THR A 46 -2.27 -4.93 -4.08
N ILE A 47 -1.91 -4.95 -5.35
CA ILE A 47 -2.55 -5.77 -6.37
C ILE A 47 -1.49 -6.62 -7.02
N GLY A 48 -1.77 -7.91 -7.11
CA GLY A 48 -0.97 -8.88 -7.84
C GLY A 48 -1.81 -9.72 -8.76
N CYS A 49 -1.17 -10.70 -9.37
CA CYS A 49 -1.79 -11.67 -10.24
C CYS A 49 -1.39 -13.07 -9.80
N SER A 50 -2.39 -13.95 -9.76
CA SER A 50 -2.23 -15.37 -9.48
C SER A 50 -1.74 -16.12 -10.72
N GLU A 51 -1.28 -17.36 -10.54
CA GLU A 51 -0.83 -18.22 -11.65
C GLU A 51 -1.94 -18.48 -12.68
N ASP A 52 -3.20 -18.45 -12.25
CA ASP A 52 -4.38 -18.65 -13.10
C ASP A 52 -4.73 -17.41 -13.95
N GLY A 53 -4.02 -16.30 -13.74
CA GLY A 53 -4.19 -15.03 -14.44
C GLY A 53 -5.20 -14.08 -13.81
N ASP A 54 -5.91 -14.51 -12.76
CA ASP A 54 -6.81 -13.64 -11.99
C ASP A 54 -6.02 -12.73 -11.06
N TYR A 55 -6.55 -11.53 -10.84
CA TYR A 55 -5.96 -10.56 -9.94
C TYR A 55 -6.36 -10.83 -8.49
N THR A 56 -5.47 -10.50 -7.57
CA THR A 56 -5.78 -10.46 -6.14
C THR A 56 -5.50 -9.05 -5.66
N VAL A 57 -6.46 -8.50 -4.90
CA VAL A 57 -6.32 -7.22 -4.21
C VAL A 57 -6.17 -7.53 -2.73
N ASP A 58 -5.00 -7.22 -2.19
CA ASP A 58 -4.65 -7.48 -0.80
C ASP A 58 -4.66 -6.19 0.02
N PHE A 59 -5.24 -6.29 1.21
CA PHE A 59 -5.47 -5.20 2.14
C PHE A 59 -4.59 -5.37 3.38
N TRP A 60 -3.82 -4.34 3.72
CA TRP A 60 -2.82 -4.40 4.79
C TRP A 60 -3.02 -3.23 5.76
N LEU A 61 -3.14 -3.54 7.04
CA LEU A 61 -3.02 -2.58 8.13
C LEU A 61 -1.54 -2.37 8.45
N TRP A 62 -0.92 -1.51 7.63
CA TRP A 62 0.51 -1.29 7.59
C TRP A 62 1.13 -0.86 8.92
N THR A 63 0.39 -0.13 9.76
CA THR A 63 0.87 0.34 11.07
C THR A 63 1.09 -0.75 12.09
N LEU A 64 0.37 -1.88 12.00
CA LEU A 64 0.58 -3.01 12.91
C LEU A 64 1.71 -3.92 12.44
N GLY A 65 1.96 -3.94 11.13
CA GLY A 65 2.98 -4.77 10.51
C GLY A 65 2.62 -6.25 10.57
N GLY A 66 2.38 -6.85 9.40
CA GLY A 66 2.05 -8.26 9.26
C GLY A 66 2.73 -8.87 8.05
N ASP A 67 3.03 -10.16 8.13
CA ASP A 67 3.60 -10.94 7.02
C ASP A 67 2.54 -11.37 6.00
N LYS A 68 1.26 -11.23 6.36
CA LYS A 68 0.10 -11.58 5.55
C LYS A 68 -0.88 -10.40 5.49
N PRO A 69 -1.67 -10.28 4.41
CA PRO A 69 -2.72 -9.28 4.35
C PRO A 69 -3.80 -9.57 5.38
N ASP A 70 -4.41 -8.51 5.90
CA ASP A 70 -5.54 -8.59 6.83
C ASP A 70 -6.81 -9.07 6.11
N ASP A 71 -6.97 -8.72 4.84
CA ASP A 71 -8.05 -9.21 3.99
C ASP A 71 -7.63 -9.23 2.52
N SER A 72 -8.35 -9.98 1.69
CA SER A 72 -8.14 -9.99 0.26
C SER A 72 -9.38 -10.40 -0.52
N PHE A 73 -9.47 -9.93 -1.76
CA PHE A 73 -10.48 -10.42 -2.70
C PHE A 73 -9.89 -10.64 -4.09
N LYS A 74 -10.52 -11.57 -4.80
CA LYS A 74 -10.14 -11.93 -6.17
C LYS A 74 -10.93 -11.12 -7.18
N VAL A 75 -10.26 -10.71 -8.24
CA VAL A 75 -10.83 -10.02 -9.39
C VAL A 75 -10.51 -10.81 -10.65
N ASP A 76 -11.57 -11.19 -11.36
CA ASP A 76 -11.44 -11.95 -12.61
C ASP A 76 -10.66 -11.16 -13.65
N LYS A 77 -9.77 -11.85 -14.39
CA LYS A 77 -8.91 -11.25 -15.42
C LYS A 77 -9.66 -10.49 -16.52
N ASN A 78 -10.94 -10.82 -16.76
CA ASN A 78 -11.78 -10.13 -17.75
C ASN A 78 -12.03 -8.66 -17.38
N SER A 79 -11.78 -8.27 -16.13
CA SER A 79 -11.84 -6.88 -15.64
C SER A 79 -10.80 -5.97 -16.29
N GLY A 80 -9.81 -6.54 -16.97
CA GLY A 80 -8.69 -5.84 -17.57
C GLY A 80 -7.63 -5.46 -16.54
N ALA A 81 -6.54 -4.82 -16.99
CA ALA A 81 -5.42 -4.53 -16.10
C ALA A 81 -5.80 -3.55 -14.97
N PRO A 82 -5.16 -3.63 -13.79
CA PRO A 82 -5.29 -2.62 -12.75
C PRO A 82 -4.84 -1.25 -13.27
N VAL A 83 -5.60 -0.21 -12.96
CA VAL A 83 -5.36 1.17 -13.43
C VAL A 83 -4.98 2.08 -12.28
N ALA A 84 -5.75 2.05 -11.19
CA ALA A 84 -5.53 2.95 -10.06
C ALA A 84 -6.11 2.36 -8.76
N ILE A 85 -5.48 2.72 -7.65
CA ILE A 85 -6.05 2.60 -6.31
C ILE A 85 -6.14 4.02 -5.77
N CYS A 86 -7.28 4.37 -5.19
CA CYS A 86 -7.48 5.69 -4.61
C CYS A 86 -8.14 5.57 -3.25
N PHE A 87 -7.52 6.19 -2.25
CA PHE A 87 -8.14 6.43 -0.96
C PHE A 87 -8.97 7.72 -1.04
N ASN A 88 -10.16 7.71 -0.44
CA ASN A 88 -10.92 8.94 -0.29
C ASN A 88 -10.18 9.87 0.69
N PRO A 89 -9.97 11.16 0.33
CA PRO A 89 -9.21 12.10 1.15
C PRO A 89 -9.88 12.48 2.47
N ASP A 90 -11.22 12.37 2.55
CA ASP A 90 -11.99 12.71 3.74
C ASP A 90 -12.22 11.49 4.64
N ILE A 91 -12.33 10.29 4.03
CA ILE A 91 -12.61 9.02 4.72
C ILE A 91 -11.73 7.92 4.12
N GLU A 92 -10.55 7.70 4.68
CA GLU A 92 -9.56 6.78 4.12
C GLU A 92 -10.04 5.32 4.08
N GLU A 93 -11.02 4.96 4.91
CA GLU A 93 -11.64 3.65 4.91
C GLU A 93 -12.49 3.41 3.65
N HIS A 94 -12.83 4.45 2.89
CA HIS A 94 -13.48 4.34 1.58
C HIS A 94 -12.44 4.31 0.47
N ILE A 95 -12.40 3.19 -0.23
CA ILE A 95 -11.35 2.85 -1.17
C ILE A 95 -11.98 2.60 -2.54
N MET A 96 -11.37 3.16 -3.58
CA MET A 96 -11.69 2.85 -4.96
C MET A 96 -10.53 2.05 -5.58
N VAL A 97 -10.86 0.89 -6.16
CA VAL A 97 -9.92 0.10 -6.95
C VAL A 97 -10.43 0.03 -8.38
N ALA A 98 -9.71 0.68 -9.30
CA ALA A 98 -10.09 0.79 -10.70
C ALA A 98 -9.28 -0.18 -11.56
N PHE A 99 -9.99 -0.96 -12.35
CA PHE A 99 -9.48 -1.76 -13.47
C PHE A 99 -9.96 -1.13 -14.78
N GLN A 100 -9.42 -1.59 -15.91
CA GLN A 100 -9.78 -1.03 -17.22
C GLN A 100 -11.28 -1.08 -17.54
N LYS A 101 -11.99 -2.11 -17.04
CA LYS A 101 -13.43 -2.31 -17.34
C LYS A 101 -14.35 -2.14 -16.15
N TYR A 102 -13.86 -2.34 -14.93
CA TYR A 102 -14.67 -2.28 -13.71
C TYR A 102 -14.01 -1.43 -12.63
N VAL A 103 -14.85 -0.89 -11.76
CA VAL A 103 -14.43 -0.15 -10.57
C VAL A 103 -15.07 -0.81 -9.36
N TYR A 104 -14.25 -1.12 -8.37
CA TYR A 104 -14.68 -1.66 -7.09
C TYR A 104 -14.62 -0.55 -6.04
N LEU A 105 -15.74 -0.32 -5.36
CA LEU A 105 -15.82 0.57 -4.21
C LEU A 105 -15.87 -0.30 -2.96
N VAL A 106 -14.85 -0.17 -2.11
CA VAL A 106 -14.65 -1.01 -0.93
C VAL A 106 -14.66 -0.12 0.30
N VAL A 107 -15.22 -0.65 1.39
CA VAL A 107 -15.22 0.01 2.70
C VAL A 107 -14.46 -0.86 3.67
N TRP A 108 -13.41 -0.32 4.28
CA TRP A 108 -12.66 -0.97 5.33
C TRP A 108 -13.44 -0.90 6.65
N VAL A 109 -13.91 -2.04 7.15
CA VAL A 109 -14.67 -2.12 8.40
C VAL A 109 -13.86 -2.82 9.49
N ILE A 110 -13.65 -2.15 10.63
CA ILE A 110 -13.04 -2.75 11.82
C ILE A 110 -14.15 -3.33 12.69
N ILE A 111 -14.25 -4.66 12.75
CA ILE A 111 -15.21 -5.36 13.60
C ILE A 111 -14.53 -5.62 14.96
N HIS A 112 -14.95 -4.89 15.99
CA HIS A 112 -14.58 -5.22 17.36
C HIS A 112 -15.47 -6.36 17.87
N PHE A 113 -14.93 -7.58 17.94
CA PHE A 113 -15.56 -8.64 18.72
C PHE A 113 -15.42 -8.29 20.21
N ARG A 114 -16.57 -8.08 20.87
CA ARG A 114 -16.68 -7.97 22.33
C ARG A 114 -16.86 -9.35 22.95
#